data_AF-A0A183SPT6-F1
#
_entry.id   AF-A0A183SPT6-F1
#
_cell.length_a   1.000
_cell.length_b   1.000
_cell.length_c   1.000
_cell.angle_alpha   90.00
_cell.angle_beta   90.00
_cell.angle_gamma   90.00
#
_symmetry.space_group_name_H-M   'P 1'
#
loop_
_entity.id
_entity.type
_entity.pdbx_description
1 polymer ?
#
loop_
_entity_poly.entity_id
_entity_poly.type
_entity_poly.pdbx_seq_one_letter_code
_entity_poly.pdbx_strand_id
1 'polypeptide(L)' 'MVDHLQKLQAAQRDEGDNPFIFTLENAESLFDMLDPNANGFISFEQYKHGLETLGITIYDSLPLGIGTNQITKKTFLEEA' A
#
# COMPACT_ATOMS: atom_id res chain seq x y z
N MET A 1 -21.13 15.29 9.73
CA MET A 1 -20.31 14.07 9.85
C MET A 1 -19.00 14.33 9.12
N VAL A 2 -18.03 14.90 9.84
CA VAL A 2 -16.78 15.45 9.28
C VAL A 2 -15.56 15.02 10.10
N ASP A 3 -15.58 13.81 10.64
CA ASP A 3 -14.59 13.40 11.65
C ASP A 3 -13.36 12.65 11.09
N HIS A 4 -13.38 12.26 9.81
CA HIS A 4 -12.23 11.58 9.18
C HIS A 4 -11.29 12.50 8.41
N LEU A 5 -11.74 13.71 8.04
CA LEU A 5 -10.91 14.64 7.25
C LEU A 5 -9.95 15.51 8.07
N GLN A 6 -10.13 15.58 9.40
CA GLN A 6 -9.37 16.52 10.23
C GLN A 6 -8.06 15.94 10.79
N LYS A 7 -7.87 14.62 10.77
CA LYS A 7 -6.60 13.98 11.14
C LYS A 7 -5.52 14.07 10.06
N LEU A 8 -5.88 14.42 8.83
CA LEU A 8 -4.95 14.49 7.69
C LEU A 8 -4.36 15.90 7.45
N GLN A 9 -4.91 16.96 8.06
CA GLN A 9 -4.43 18.33 7.83
C GLN A 9 -3.21 18.75 8.67
N ALA A 10 -2.80 17.96 9.66
CA ALA A 10 -1.66 18.29 10.51
C ALA A 10 -0.29 17.93 9.89
N ALA A 11 -0.24 17.15 8.81
CA ALA A 11 0.99 16.80 8.11
C ALA A 11 1.24 17.61 6.83
N GLN A 12 0.37 18.58 6.51
CA GLN A 12 0.40 19.32 5.24
C GLN A 12 1.10 20.69 5.34
N ARG A 13 1.61 21.03 6.52
CA ARG A 13 2.35 22.28 6.77
C ARG A 13 3.74 21.91 7.28
N ASP A 14 4.66 21.74 6.34
CA ASP A 14 6.10 22.01 6.43
C ASP A 14 6.73 21.32 5.19
N GLU A 15 6.97 22.12 4.15
CA GLU A 15 8.33 22.40 3.68
C GLU A 15 9.11 21.19 3.14
N GLY A 16 9.18 21.13 1.80
CA GLY A 16 10.31 20.53 1.09
C GLY A 16 10.22 19.03 0.85
N ASP A 17 9.90 18.67 -0.40
CA ASP A 17 10.48 17.49 -1.07
C ASP A 17 10.52 16.19 -0.24
N ASN A 18 9.36 15.74 0.23
CA ASN A 18 9.18 14.32 0.52
C ASN A 18 7.90 13.90 -0.19
N PRO A 19 7.98 13.22 -1.34
CA PRO A 19 6.79 12.63 -1.92
C PRO A 19 6.29 11.67 -0.86
N PHE A 20 5.17 11.95 -0.22
CA PHE A 20 4.51 11.00 0.66
C PHE A 20 4.00 9.86 -0.24
N ILE A 21 4.93 8.98 -0.63
CA ILE A 21 4.69 7.72 -1.36
C ILE A 21 3.73 6.82 -0.54
N PHE A 22 3.60 7.10 0.77
CA PHE A 22 2.73 6.47 1.77
C PHE A 22 1.25 6.87 1.73
N THR A 23 0.80 7.54 0.67
CA THR A 23 -0.64 7.85 0.54
C THR A 23 -1.36 6.59 0.05
N LEU A 24 -2.55 6.28 0.60
CA LEU A 24 -3.36 5.12 0.18
C LEU A 24 -3.50 5.05 -1.34
N GLU A 25 -3.73 6.19 -2.01
CA GLU A 25 -3.83 6.29 -3.48
C GLU A 25 -2.55 5.87 -4.22
N ASN A 26 -1.37 6.12 -3.66
CA ASN A 26 -0.09 5.68 -4.22
C ASN A 26 0.11 4.19 -4.02
N ALA A 27 -0.23 3.64 -2.85
CA ALA A 27 -0.21 2.21 -2.61
C ALA A 27 -1.21 1.48 -3.53
N GLU A 28 -2.39 2.06 -3.76
CA GLU A 28 -3.37 1.56 -4.72
C GLU A 28 -2.83 1.55 -6.15
N SER A 29 -2.18 2.64 -6.56
CA SER A 29 -1.60 2.78 -7.90
C SER A 29 -0.41 1.84 -8.10
N LEU A 30 0.43 1.65 -7.07
CA LEU A 30 1.53 0.68 -7.10
C LEU A 30 1.01 -0.75 -7.15
N PHE A 31 -0.05 -1.07 -6.40
CA PHE A 31 -0.69 -2.38 -6.49
C PHE A 31 -1.20 -2.64 -7.90
N ASP A 32 -1.88 -1.68 -8.51
CA ASP A 32 -2.37 -1.76 -9.90
C ASP A 32 -1.20 -1.97 -10.88
N MET A 33 -0.08 -1.29 -10.65
CA MET A 33 1.15 -1.45 -11.46
C MET A 33 1.81 -2.82 -11.27
N LEU A 34 1.66 -3.44 -10.10
CA LEU A 34 2.17 -4.77 -9.76
C LEU A 34 1.23 -5.92 -10.15
N ASP A 35 -0.05 -5.61 -10.42
CA ASP A 35 -1.08 -6.52 -10.94
C ASP A 35 -1.38 -6.24 -12.44
N PRO A 36 -0.47 -6.59 -13.37
CA PRO A 36 -0.70 -6.37 -14.80
C PRO A 36 -1.87 -7.19 -15.35
N ASN A 37 -2.36 -8.19 -14.62
CA ASN A 37 -3.52 -8.96 -15.01
C ASN A 37 -4.84 -8.33 -14.56
N ALA A 38 -4.80 -7.26 -13.75
CA ALA A 38 -5.98 -6.60 -13.17
C ALA A 38 -6.98 -7.61 -12.55
N ASN A 39 -6.46 -8.68 -11.96
CA ASN A 39 -7.27 -9.73 -11.32
C ASN A 39 -7.66 -9.33 -9.89
N GLY A 40 -7.05 -8.28 -9.33
CA GLY A 40 -7.27 -7.81 -7.96
C GLY A 40 -6.43 -8.55 -6.91
N PHE A 41 -5.46 -9.36 -7.35
CA PHE A 41 -4.57 -10.13 -6.50
C PHE A 41 -3.14 -10.11 -7.04
N ILE A 42 -2.15 -10.00 -6.16
CA ILE A 42 -0.73 -10.09 -6.49
C ILE A 42 -0.08 -11.29 -5.80
N SER A 43 1.02 -11.77 -6.38
CA SER A 43 1.87 -12.79 -5.76
C SER A 43 2.64 -12.25 -4.56
N PHE A 44 3.10 -13.13 -3.66
CA PHE A 44 3.90 -12.72 -2.49
C PHE A 44 5.16 -11.94 -2.86
N GLU A 45 5.82 -12.34 -3.94
CA GLU A 45 6.99 -11.63 -4.44
C GLU A 45 6.66 -10.19 -4.83
N GLN A 46 5.52 -9.97 -5.49
CA GLN A 46 5.05 -8.65 -5.89
C GLN A 46 4.59 -7.83 -4.68
N TYR A 47 3.91 -8.45 -3.72
CA TYR A 47 3.53 -7.82 -2.46
C TYR A 47 4.76 -7.31 -1.71
N LYS A 48 5.76 -8.18 -1.52
CA LYS A 48 7.03 -7.82 -0.89
C LYS A 48 7.71 -6.69 -1.66
N HIS A 49 7.84 -6.82 -2.97
CA HIS A 49 8.52 -5.82 -3.80
C HIS A 49 7.79 -4.47 -3.79
N GLY A 50 6.45 -4.48 -3.73
CA GLY A 50 5.63 -3.28 -3.62
C GLY A 50 5.79 -2.57 -2.28
N LEU A 51 5.81 -3.32 -1.18
CA LEU A 51 6.06 -2.79 0.15
C LEU A 51 7.49 -2.25 0.28
N GLU A 52 8.49 -2.94 -0.26
CA GLU A 52 9.87 -2.43 -0.32
C GLU A 52 9.95 -1.14 -1.15
N THR A 53 9.19 -1.03 -2.24
CA THR A 53 9.12 0.18 -3.09
C THR A 53 8.45 1.35 -2.35
N LEU A 54 7.47 1.06 -1.49
CA LEU A 54 6.88 2.02 -0.57
C LEU A 54 7.82 2.40 0.58
N GLY A 55 8.92 1.68 0.79
CA GLY A 55 9.83 1.86 1.93
C GLY A 55 9.39 1.15 3.20
N ILE A 56 8.44 0.21 3.08
CA ILE A 56 7.90 -0.59 4.18
C ILE A 56 8.76 -1.85 4.33
N THR A 57 9.60 -1.85 5.36
CA THR A 57 10.47 -2.98 5.69
C THR A 57 9.86 -3.92 6.74
N ILE A 58 8.73 -3.52 7.33
CA ILE A 58 8.02 -4.28 8.35
C ILE A 58 6.67 -4.64 7.76
N TYR A 59 6.53 -5.90 7.39
CA TYR A 59 5.30 -6.44 6.82
C TYR A 59 5.05 -7.84 7.35
N ASP A 60 3.81 -8.25 7.33
CA ASP A 60 3.38 -9.55 7.81
C ASP A 60 3.95 -10.64 6.88
N SER A 61 4.58 -11.64 7.49
CA SER A 61 5.15 -12.76 6.75
C SER A 61 4.09 -13.75 6.28
N LEU A 62 2.85 -13.62 6.77
CA LEU A 62 1.70 -14.47 6.48
C LEU A 62 0.46 -13.64 6.12
N PRO A 63 0.52 -12.81 5.05
CA PRO A 63 -0.61 -12.02 4.61
C PRO A 63 -1.76 -12.92 4.15
N LEU A 64 -2.99 -12.41 4.26
CA LEU A 64 -4.19 -13.12 3.81
C LEU A 64 -4.09 -13.46 2.31
N GLY A 65 -4.13 -14.75 1.97
CA GLY A 65 -3.95 -15.24 0.61
C GLY A 65 -2.53 -15.70 0.25
N ILE A 66 -1.58 -15.66 1.20
CA ILE A 66 -0.22 -16.19 1.03
C ILE A 66 -0.20 -17.67 0.61
N GLY A 67 -1.08 -18.50 1.19
CA GLY A 67 -1.13 -19.94 0.92
C GLY A 67 -1.48 -20.30 -0.53
N THR A 68 -2.11 -19.38 -1.25
CA THR A 68 -2.46 -19.52 -2.67
C THR A 68 -1.75 -18.50 -3.56
N ASN A 69 -0.75 -17.79 -3.02
CA ASN A 69 0.00 -16.71 -3.68
C ASN A 69 -0.90 -15.64 -4.31
N GLN A 70 -2.04 -15.36 -3.67
CA GLN A 70 -3.07 -14.42 -4.13
C GLN A 70 -3.37 -13.43 -3.02
N ILE A 71 -2.50 -12.44 -2.87
CA ILE A 71 -2.65 -11.38 -1.88
C ILE A 71 -3.56 -10.31 -2.46
N THR A 72 -4.66 -10.05 -1.76
CA THR A 72 -5.63 -9.05 -2.20
C THR A 72 -5.10 -7.64 -2.04
N LYS A 73 -5.62 -6.73 -2.87
CA LYS A 73 -5.40 -5.28 -2.71
C LYS A 73 -5.67 -4.80 -1.29
N LYS A 74 -6.74 -5.29 -0.66
CA LYS A 74 -7.10 -4.93 0.71
C LYS A 74 -5.99 -5.29 1.70
N THR A 75 -5.43 -6.50 1.61
CA THR A 75 -4.33 -6.94 2.48
C THR A 75 -3.05 -6.14 2.26
N PHE A 76 -2.75 -5.77 1.01
CA PHE A 76 -1.63 -4.88 0.72
C PHE A 76 -1.82 -3.48 1.31
N LEU A 77 -3.02 -2.91 1.18
CA LEU A 77 -3.36 -1.59 1.72
C LEU A 77 -3.51 -1.55 3.24
N GLU A 78 -3.83 -2.67 3.89
CA GLU A 78 -3.83 -2.74 5.37
C GLU A 78 -2.43 -2.60 5.96
N GLU A 79 -1.40 -2.91 5.16
CA GLU A 79 0.01 -2.89 5.56
C GLU A 79 0.78 -1.65 5.04
N ALA A 80 0.17 -0.90 4.11
CA ALA A 80 0.75 0.28 3.45
C ALA A 80 0.26 1.61 4.00
#